data_AF-A0A1G1X334-F1
#
_entry.id   AF-A0A1G1X334-F1
#
_cell.length_a   1.000
_cell.length_b   1.000
_cell.length_c   1.000
_cell.angle_alpha   90.00
_cell.angle_beta   90.00
_cell.angle_gamma   90.00
#
_symmetry.space_group_name_H-M   'P 1'
#
loop_
_entity.id
_entity.type
_entity.pdbx_description
1 polymer ?
#
loop_
_entity_poly.entity_id
_entity_poly.type
_entity_poly.pdbx_seq_one_letter_code
_entity_poly.pdbx_strand_id
1 'polypeptide(L)'
;MAGEIAHIIYAARLLTVLKSRVSHHSYWIGTVFPDIYRIAPTQRYPTHPKHVRLSALVGSNDFITGMRAHAWIDETYDHYIKEHRVYERLPWHPLNPLALELFQDEMLYAAFEDWGIVRRALGTAHPDELKIIHDEPLIQTWHTMLENYFRAAPSDTSRAALLEAHGVSSELTGEINQIVHALRNTNTAKEILNGYIGELEHMLT
;
A
#
# COMPACT_ATOMS: atom_id res chain seq x y z
N MET A 1 -0.31 3.83 -7.70
CA MET A 1 -0.57 2.62 -6.90
C MET A 1 -1.23 3.10 -5.61
N ALA A 2 -1.73 2.22 -4.75
CA ALA A 2 -2.07 2.65 -3.40
C ALA A 2 -0.79 2.76 -2.54
N GLY A 3 -0.82 3.58 -1.49
CA GLY A 3 0.27 3.62 -0.51
C GLY A 3 0.27 2.38 0.41
N GLU A 4 1.31 2.22 1.23
CA GLU A 4 1.50 1.02 2.07
C GLU A 4 0.40 0.90 3.15
N ILE A 5 0.05 2.02 3.79
CA ILE A 5 -1.03 2.07 4.79
C ILE A 5 -2.39 1.88 4.10
N ALA A 6 -2.59 2.51 2.95
CA ALA A 6 -3.79 2.37 2.16
C ALA A 6 -4.01 0.89 1.75
N HIS A 7 -2.97 0.17 1.33
CA HIS A 7 -3.03 -1.26 1.05
C HIS A 7 -3.52 -2.07 2.25
N ILE A 8 -2.98 -1.85 3.45
CA ILE A 8 -3.43 -2.53 4.67
C ILE A 8 -4.91 -2.25 4.94
N ILE A 9 -5.35 -1.01 4.78
CA ILE A 9 -6.72 -0.58 5.11
C ILE A 9 -7.72 -1.16 4.12
N TYR A 10 -7.43 -1.08 2.82
CA TYR A 10 -8.27 -1.67 1.79
C TYR A 10 -8.28 -3.20 1.91
N ALA A 11 -7.14 -3.83 2.23
CA ALA A 11 -7.06 -5.26 2.51
C ALA A 11 -7.89 -5.67 3.73
N ALA A 12 -7.93 -4.86 4.78
CA ALA A 12 -8.81 -5.09 5.93
C ALA A 12 -10.29 -5.07 5.53
N ARG A 13 -10.70 -4.22 4.57
CA ARG A 13 -12.06 -4.25 4.00
C ARG A 13 -12.33 -5.54 3.23
N LEU A 14 -11.35 -6.05 2.48
CA LEU A 14 -11.48 -7.32 1.76
C LEU A 14 -11.74 -8.52 2.67
N LEU A 15 -11.30 -8.47 3.93
CA LEU A 15 -11.58 -9.53 4.91
C LEU A 15 -13.09 -9.75 5.14
N THR A 16 -13.93 -8.74 4.91
CA THR A 16 -15.40 -8.88 5.00
C THR A 16 -15.95 -9.85 3.96
N VAL A 17 -15.33 -9.91 2.78
CA VAL A 17 -15.69 -10.80 1.67
C VAL A 17 -14.94 -12.13 1.77
N LEU A 18 -13.67 -12.10 2.21
CA LEU A 18 -12.84 -13.30 2.37
C LEU A 18 -13.28 -14.16 3.57
N LYS A 19 -13.89 -13.57 4.59
CA LYS A 19 -14.41 -14.25 5.80
C LYS A 19 -13.34 -15.13 6.45
N SER A 20 -13.73 -16.31 6.95
CA SER A 20 -12.85 -17.27 7.63
C SER A 20 -11.89 -18.02 6.71
N ARG A 21 -11.70 -17.58 5.46
CA ARG A 21 -10.83 -18.26 4.48
C ARG A 21 -9.36 -17.92 4.63
N VAL A 22 -9.02 -16.95 5.49
CA VAL A 22 -7.65 -16.52 5.74
C VAL A 22 -7.35 -16.49 7.23
N SER A 23 -6.18 -17.03 7.63
CA SER A 23 -5.59 -16.72 8.93
C SER A 23 -4.80 -15.41 8.82
N HIS A 24 -5.03 -14.48 9.75
CA HIS A 24 -4.70 -13.08 9.49
C HIS A 24 -3.19 -12.78 9.39
N HIS A 25 -2.30 -13.60 9.97
CA HIS A 25 -0.91 -13.22 10.13
C HIS A 25 -0.14 -13.14 8.79
N SER A 26 -0.04 -14.24 8.04
CA SER A 26 0.67 -14.24 6.75
C SER A 26 -0.06 -13.44 5.67
N TYR A 27 -1.37 -13.18 5.83
CA TYR A 27 -2.13 -12.32 4.94
C TYR A 27 -1.59 -10.88 4.92
N TRP A 28 -1.25 -10.31 6.08
CA TRP A 28 -0.69 -8.97 6.17
C TRP A 28 0.69 -8.90 5.51
N ILE A 29 1.54 -9.91 5.72
CA ILE A 29 2.84 -10.01 5.05
C ILE A 29 2.64 -10.00 3.54
N GLY A 30 1.77 -10.88 3.04
CA GLY A 30 1.46 -10.96 1.61
C GLY A 30 0.87 -9.68 1.04
N THR A 31 0.15 -8.89 1.83
CA THR A 31 -0.49 -7.63 1.40
C THR A 31 0.53 -6.54 1.11
N VAL A 32 1.63 -6.47 1.86
CA VAL A 32 2.66 -5.43 1.68
C VAL A 32 3.89 -5.95 0.95
N PHE A 33 4.10 -7.27 0.89
CA PHE A 33 5.23 -7.87 0.21
C PHE A 33 5.44 -7.40 -1.24
N PRO A 34 4.39 -7.19 -2.08
CA PRO A 34 4.62 -6.90 -3.48
C PRO A 34 5.51 -5.71 -3.76
N ASP A 35 5.41 -4.64 -2.95
CA ASP A 35 6.17 -3.39 -3.06
C ASP A 35 7.66 -3.52 -2.68
N ILE A 36 8.11 -4.67 -2.16
CA ILE A 36 9.53 -4.94 -1.89
C ILE A 36 10.43 -4.75 -3.13
N TYR A 37 9.86 -4.86 -4.34
CA TYR A 37 10.57 -4.61 -5.59
C TYR A 37 11.20 -3.20 -5.67
N ARG A 38 10.73 -2.25 -4.85
CA ARG A 38 11.29 -0.89 -4.78
C ARG A 38 12.70 -0.86 -4.21
N ILE A 39 13.05 -1.82 -3.35
CA ILE A 39 14.39 -1.93 -2.76
C ILE A 39 15.14 -3.19 -3.22
N ALA A 40 14.42 -4.18 -3.74
CA ALA A 40 15.01 -5.41 -4.26
C ALA A 40 15.46 -5.25 -5.72
N PRO A 41 16.56 -5.90 -6.14
CA PRO A 41 16.97 -5.96 -7.55
C PRO A 41 16.06 -6.90 -8.38
N THR A 42 14.83 -7.11 -7.95
CA THR A 42 13.84 -7.98 -8.61
C THR A 42 12.88 -7.15 -9.46
N GLN A 43 12.43 -7.72 -10.58
CA GLN A 43 11.36 -7.11 -11.36
C GLN A 43 10.04 -7.10 -10.56
N ARG A 44 9.11 -6.21 -10.89
CA ARG A 44 7.77 -6.16 -10.27
C ARG A 44 6.93 -7.43 -10.52
N TYR A 45 7.20 -8.14 -11.62
CA TYR A 45 6.38 -9.25 -12.11
C TYR A 45 6.23 -10.46 -11.17
N PRO A 46 7.29 -10.97 -10.51
CA PRO A 46 7.18 -12.12 -9.60
C PRO A 46 6.35 -11.81 -8.35
N THR A 47 6.21 -10.53 -7.99
CA THR A 47 5.54 -10.11 -6.76
C THR A 47 4.11 -9.59 -6.99
N HIS A 48 3.73 -9.31 -8.25
CA HIS A 48 2.42 -8.77 -8.63
C HIS A 48 1.67 -9.69 -9.59
N PRO A 49 0.77 -10.57 -9.08
CA PRO A 49 -0.15 -11.31 -9.93
C PRO A 49 -0.98 -10.36 -10.80
N LYS A 50 -1.16 -10.66 -12.09
CA LYS A 50 -1.96 -9.82 -13.01
C LYS A 50 -3.40 -10.31 -13.13
N HIS A 51 -4.30 -9.38 -13.45
CA HIS A 51 -5.71 -9.64 -13.77
C HIS A 51 -6.43 -10.36 -12.62
N VAL A 52 -6.14 -9.94 -11.39
CA VAL A 52 -6.76 -10.53 -10.22
C VAL A 52 -8.21 -10.10 -10.18
N ARG A 53 -9.14 -11.05 -10.00
CA ARG A 53 -10.55 -10.76 -9.82
C ARG A 53 -10.92 -10.93 -8.36
N LEU A 54 -11.89 -10.14 -7.88
CA LEU A 54 -12.42 -10.26 -6.52
C LEU A 54 -12.82 -11.71 -6.16
N SER A 55 -13.48 -12.40 -7.10
CA SER A 55 -13.88 -13.81 -6.94
C SER A 55 -12.72 -14.81 -6.86
N ALA A 56 -11.50 -14.38 -7.21
CA ALA A 56 -10.29 -15.21 -7.30
C ALA A 56 -9.18 -14.75 -6.33
N LEU A 57 -9.50 -13.90 -5.35
CA LEU A 57 -8.52 -13.43 -4.37
C LEU A 57 -7.91 -14.55 -3.54
N VAL A 58 -8.70 -15.58 -3.19
CA VAL A 58 -8.22 -16.69 -2.34
C VAL A 58 -7.11 -17.45 -3.06
N GLY A 59 -5.91 -17.35 -2.51
CA GLY A 59 -4.70 -18.03 -2.97
C GLY A 59 -4.58 -19.45 -2.43
N SER A 60 -3.42 -20.06 -2.68
CA SER A 60 -3.06 -21.38 -2.11
C SER A 60 -2.78 -21.32 -0.60
N ASN A 61 -2.50 -20.14 -0.06
CA ASN A 61 -2.34 -19.85 1.36
C ASN A 61 -2.64 -18.36 1.62
N ASP A 62 -2.54 -17.93 2.87
CA ASP A 62 -2.86 -16.55 3.28
C ASP A 62 -1.91 -15.52 2.68
N PHE A 63 -0.62 -15.84 2.59
CA PHE A 63 0.39 -14.98 1.97
C PHE A 63 0.05 -14.70 0.49
N ILE A 64 -0.24 -15.74 -0.29
CA ILE A 64 -0.65 -15.59 -1.70
C ILE A 64 -1.99 -14.87 -1.79
N THR A 65 -2.90 -15.05 -0.82
CA THR A 65 -4.16 -14.29 -0.76
C THR A 65 -3.90 -12.80 -0.51
N GLY A 66 -2.96 -12.45 0.36
CA GLY A 66 -2.50 -11.08 0.58
C GLY A 66 -1.90 -10.46 -0.67
N MET A 67 -1.02 -11.18 -1.38
CA MET A 67 -0.41 -10.68 -2.62
C MET A 67 -1.45 -10.42 -3.72
N ARG A 68 -2.47 -11.28 -3.79
CA ARG A 68 -3.59 -11.09 -4.71
C ARG A 68 -4.46 -9.90 -4.30
N ALA A 69 -4.69 -9.72 -3.00
CA ALA A 69 -5.41 -8.55 -2.48
C ALA A 69 -4.68 -7.25 -2.84
N HIS A 70 -3.37 -7.18 -2.63
CA HIS A 70 -2.53 -6.06 -3.06
C HIS A 70 -2.70 -5.76 -4.54
N ALA A 71 -2.47 -6.76 -5.41
CA ALA A 71 -2.55 -6.54 -6.85
C ALA A 71 -3.95 -6.11 -7.31
N TRP A 72 -5.01 -6.65 -6.69
CA TRP A 72 -6.38 -6.24 -6.98
C TRP A 72 -6.68 -4.80 -6.53
N ILE A 73 -6.19 -4.39 -5.34
CA ILE A 73 -6.29 -3.01 -4.86
C ILE A 73 -5.58 -2.07 -5.84
N ASP A 74 -4.38 -2.43 -6.27
CA ASP A 74 -3.60 -1.63 -7.21
C ASP A 74 -4.28 -1.48 -8.57
N GLU A 75 -4.83 -2.58 -9.12
CA GLU A 75 -5.55 -2.58 -10.40
C GLU A 75 -6.84 -1.73 -10.32
N THR A 76 -7.60 -1.86 -9.24
CA THR A 76 -8.85 -1.10 -9.05
C THR A 76 -8.60 0.37 -8.76
N TYR A 77 -7.58 0.69 -7.96
CA TYR A 77 -7.16 2.07 -7.72
C TYR A 77 -6.64 2.74 -9.01
N ASP A 78 -5.81 2.06 -9.80
CA ASP A 78 -5.33 2.58 -11.08
C ASP A 78 -6.48 2.81 -12.08
N HIS A 79 -7.48 1.91 -12.09
CA HIS A 79 -8.71 2.11 -12.87
C HIS A 79 -9.45 3.39 -12.43
N TYR A 80 -9.70 3.54 -11.13
CA TYR A 80 -10.34 4.72 -10.55
C TYR A 80 -9.62 6.02 -10.92
N ILE A 81 -8.29 6.06 -10.75
CA ILE A 81 -7.46 7.23 -11.06
C ILE A 81 -7.61 7.65 -12.53
N LYS A 82 -7.67 6.68 -13.45
CA LYS A 82 -7.82 6.92 -14.89
C LYS A 82 -9.24 7.33 -15.27
N GLU A 83 -10.24 6.59 -14.82
CA GLU A 83 -11.65 6.85 -15.13
C GLU A 83 -12.09 8.23 -14.65
N HIS A 84 -11.68 8.61 -13.43
CA HIS A 84 -12.01 9.90 -12.84
C HIS A 84 -11.03 11.02 -13.19
N ARG A 85 -10.07 10.76 -14.09
CA ARG A 85 -9.04 11.72 -14.57
C ARG A 85 -8.40 12.48 -13.40
N VAL A 86 -8.06 11.75 -12.34
CA VAL A 86 -7.73 12.34 -11.02
C VAL A 86 -6.61 13.36 -11.10
N TYR A 87 -5.56 13.09 -11.88
CA TYR A 87 -4.42 14.00 -12.03
C TYR A 87 -4.75 15.31 -12.75
N GLU A 88 -5.83 15.37 -13.52
CA GLU A 88 -6.29 16.61 -14.16
C GLU A 88 -7.13 17.49 -13.22
N ARG A 89 -7.65 16.90 -12.15
CA ARG A 89 -8.41 17.61 -11.11
C ARG A 89 -7.51 18.27 -10.08
N LEU A 90 -6.23 17.90 -10.04
CA LEU A 90 -5.22 18.45 -9.14
C LEU A 90 -4.33 19.47 -9.89
N PRO A 91 -3.75 20.45 -9.19
CA PRO A 91 -2.71 21.30 -9.78
C PRO A 91 -1.60 20.42 -10.37
N TRP A 92 -1.22 20.66 -11.62
CA TRP A 92 -0.26 19.79 -12.31
C TRP A 92 1.08 19.77 -11.57
N HIS A 93 1.55 18.56 -11.27
CA HIS A 93 2.88 18.31 -10.72
C HIS A 93 3.33 16.89 -11.07
N PRO A 94 4.58 16.66 -11.53
CA PRO A 94 5.06 15.33 -11.88
C PRO A 94 5.08 14.35 -10.69
N LEU A 95 5.22 14.88 -9.47
CA LEU A 95 5.26 14.10 -8.23
C LEU A 95 3.87 13.84 -7.62
N ASN A 96 2.78 14.32 -8.24
CA ASN A 96 1.42 14.09 -7.75
C ASN A 96 1.06 12.62 -7.52
N PRO A 97 1.43 11.65 -8.38
CA PRO A 97 1.14 10.24 -8.13
C PRO A 97 1.64 9.76 -6.77
N LEU A 98 2.90 10.04 -6.46
CA LEU A 98 3.55 9.64 -5.21
C LEU A 98 3.07 10.47 -4.02
N ALA A 99 2.88 11.79 -4.19
CA ALA A 99 2.34 12.64 -3.13
C ALA A 99 0.90 12.25 -2.77
N LEU A 100 0.09 11.81 -3.74
CA LEU A 100 -1.27 11.34 -3.52
C LEU A 100 -1.27 10.02 -2.73
N GLU A 101 -0.38 9.08 -3.04
CA GLU A 101 -0.17 7.83 -2.27
C GLU A 101 0.08 8.14 -0.78
N LEU A 102 1.05 9.02 -0.50
CA LEU A 102 1.43 9.37 0.87
C LEU A 102 0.39 10.22 1.61
N PHE A 103 -0.35 11.07 0.89
CA PHE A 103 -1.49 11.80 1.44
C PHE A 103 -2.58 10.83 1.90
N GLN A 104 -2.87 9.80 1.09
CA GLN A 104 -3.87 8.80 1.46
C GLN A 104 -3.44 7.98 2.66
N ASP A 105 -2.19 7.55 2.71
CA ASP A 105 -1.62 6.85 3.87
C ASP A 105 -1.81 7.67 5.16
N GLU A 106 -1.58 8.99 5.10
CA GLU A 106 -1.82 9.88 6.24
C GLU A 106 -3.29 9.95 6.65
N MET A 107 -4.20 10.14 5.68
CA MET A 107 -5.63 10.32 5.95
C MET A 107 -6.32 9.04 6.38
N LEU A 108 -5.83 7.90 5.91
CA LEU A 108 -6.43 6.61 6.17
C LEU A 108 -5.93 5.99 7.47
N TYR A 109 -4.73 6.32 7.97
CA TYR A 109 -4.10 5.62 9.10
C TYR A 109 -5.03 5.30 10.29
N ALA A 110 -5.88 6.25 10.67
CA ALA A 110 -6.82 6.10 11.79
C ALA A 110 -7.99 5.14 11.53
N ALA A 111 -8.21 4.71 10.29
CA ALA A 111 -9.26 3.76 9.90
C ALA A 111 -8.91 2.29 10.20
N PHE A 112 -7.70 2.01 10.68
CA PHE A 112 -7.27 0.70 11.13
C PHE A 112 -6.74 0.76 12.56
N GLU A 113 -7.32 -0.06 13.44
CA GLU A 113 -7.04 0.02 14.89
C GLU A 113 -5.87 -0.88 15.31
N ASP A 114 -5.77 -2.09 14.75
CA ASP A 114 -4.79 -3.09 15.20
C ASP A 114 -3.48 -3.04 14.41
N TRP A 115 -2.81 -1.89 14.34
CA TRP A 115 -1.45 -1.81 13.77
C TRP A 115 -0.44 -2.73 14.48
N GLY A 116 -0.78 -3.25 15.67
CA GLY A 116 -0.01 -4.28 16.36
C GLY A 116 0.04 -5.61 15.59
N ILE A 117 -1.05 -6.03 14.95
CA ILE A 117 -1.07 -7.31 14.21
C ILE A 117 -0.16 -7.27 12.97
N VAL A 118 -0.18 -6.16 12.24
CA VAL A 118 0.63 -5.97 11.03
C VAL A 118 2.11 -5.95 11.40
N ARG A 119 2.49 -5.18 12.43
CA ARG A 119 3.88 -5.13 12.90
C ARG A 119 4.36 -6.50 13.41
N ARG A 120 3.55 -7.23 14.18
CA ARG A 120 3.91 -8.60 14.58
C ARG A 120 4.11 -9.52 13.39
N ALA A 121 3.37 -9.32 12.31
CA ALA A 121 3.52 -10.09 11.08
C ALA A 121 4.86 -9.85 10.37
N LEU A 122 5.39 -8.64 10.48
CA LEU A 122 6.68 -8.23 9.89
C LEU A 122 7.89 -8.60 10.77
N GLY A 123 7.68 -9.19 11.95
CA GLY A 123 8.78 -9.54 12.85
C GLY A 123 9.66 -10.70 12.36
N THR A 124 9.22 -11.45 11.35
CA THR A 124 9.96 -12.59 10.78
C THR A 124 9.68 -12.75 9.29
N ALA A 125 10.72 -13.05 8.50
CA ALA A 125 10.59 -13.39 7.09
C ALA A 125 9.73 -14.65 6.89
N HIS A 126 8.70 -14.55 6.05
CA HIS A 126 7.83 -15.66 5.71
C HIS A 126 8.51 -16.60 4.70
N PRO A 127 8.31 -17.93 4.78
CA PRO A 127 8.95 -18.87 3.87
C PRO A 127 8.69 -18.60 2.38
N ASP A 128 7.53 -18.06 2.04
CA ASP A 128 7.21 -17.71 0.64
C ASP A 128 7.91 -16.43 0.16
N GLU A 129 8.26 -15.49 1.05
CA GLU A 129 9.11 -14.34 0.70
C GLU A 129 10.52 -14.83 0.33
N LEU A 130 11.08 -15.73 1.14
CA LEU A 130 12.40 -16.34 0.91
C LEU A 130 12.47 -17.15 -0.38
N LYS A 131 11.36 -17.78 -0.79
CA LYS A 131 11.27 -18.49 -2.07
C LYS A 131 11.29 -17.55 -3.28
N ILE A 132 10.89 -16.28 -3.11
CA ILE A 132 10.79 -15.32 -4.20
C ILE A 132 12.03 -14.43 -4.28
N ILE A 133 12.52 -13.93 -3.14
CA ILE A 133 13.61 -12.94 -3.08
C ILE A 133 14.98 -13.59 -2.90
N HIS A 134 15.04 -14.76 -2.23
CA HIS A 134 16.30 -15.46 -1.92
C HIS A 134 17.34 -14.65 -1.13
N ASP A 135 16.90 -13.58 -0.44
CA ASP A 135 17.75 -12.69 0.36
C ASP A 135 17.00 -12.30 1.65
N GLU A 136 17.27 -13.03 2.74
CA GLU A 136 16.65 -12.78 4.04
C GLU A 136 17.00 -11.40 4.62
N PRO A 137 18.28 -10.94 4.62
CA PRO A 137 18.63 -9.58 5.03
C PRO A 137 17.83 -8.48 4.31
N LEU A 138 17.60 -8.63 3.01
CA LEU A 138 16.80 -7.67 2.23
C LEU A 138 15.33 -7.67 2.66
N ILE A 139 14.73 -8.85 2.89
CA ILE A 139 13.37 -8.97 3.44
C ILE A 139 13.28 -8.32 4.83
N GLN A 140 14.25 -8.57 5.71
CA GLN A 140 14.29 -7.95 7.04
C GLN A 140 14.44 -6.42 6.96
N THR A 141 15.15 -5.91 5.96
CA THR A 141 15.25 -4.46 5.71
C THR A 141 13.89 -3.88 5.30
N TRP A 142 13.19 -4.53 4.36
CA TRP A 142 11.83 -4.19 3.96
C TRP A 142 10.87 -4.16 5.17
N HIS A 143 10.86 -5.24 5.94
CA HIS A 143 10.02 -5.37 7.14
C HIS A 143 10.31 -4.27 8.16
N THR A 144 11.58 -4.02 8.48
CA THR A 144 11.99 -2.97 9.44
C THR A 144 11.52 -1.58 8.99
N MET A 145 11.63 -1.29 7.69
CA MET A 145 11.15 -0.02 7.13
C MET A 145 9.64 0.14 7.29
N LEU A 146 8.86 -0.88 6.92
CA LEU A 146 7.40 -0.87 7.07
C LEU A 146 6.97 -0.79 8.54
N GLU A 147 7.59 -1.55 9.44
CA GLU A 147 7.30 -1.49 10.87
C GLU A 147 7.49 -0.09 11.45
N ASN A 148 8.54 0.61 11.00
CA ASN A 148 8.79 1.99 11.38
C ASN A 148 7.75 2.95 10.80
N TYR A 149 7.35 2.75 9.53
CA TYR A 149 6.34 3.57 8.88
C TYR A 149 4.94 3.40 9.50
N PHE A 150 4.56 2.18 9.89
CA PHE A 150 3.27 1.86 10.51
C PHE A 150 3.18 2.21 12.01
N ARG A 151 4.28 2.67 12.63
CA ARG A 151 4.36 2.91 14.07
C ARG A 151 3.42 4.04 14.54
N ALA A 152 3.18 5.02 13.70
CA ALA A 152 2.31 6.16 13.94
C ALA A 152 1.75 6.68 12.62
N ALA A 153 0.76 7.57 12.67
CA ALA A 153 0.26 8.25 11.49
C ALA A 153 1.42 8.93 10.74
N PRO A 154 1.48 8.83 9.39
CA PRO A 154 2.53 9.44 8.59
C PRO A 154 2.77 10.92 8.92
N SER A 155 4.05 11.25 9.15
CA SER A 155 4.54 12.61 9.29
C SER A 155 5.55 12.90 8.17
N ASP A 156 5.99 14.15 8.05
CA ASP A 156 7.04 14.51 7.07
C ASP A 156 8.30 13.67 7.25
N THR A 157 8.68 13.40 8.50
CA THR A 157 9.85 12.59 8.85
C THR A 157 9.67 11.12 8.48
N SER A 158 8.51 10.52 8.77
CA SER A 158 8.31 9.09 8.45
C SER A 158 8.13 8.86 6.95
N ARG A 159 7.48 9.80 6.23
CA ARG A 159 7.45 9.80 4.76
C ARG A 159 8.85 9.93 4.17
N ALA A 160 9.65 10.85 4.70
CA ALA A 160 11.01 11.05 4.23
C ALA A 160 11.85 9.77 4.38
N ALA A 161 11.79 9.14 5.55
CA ALA A 161 12.50 7.88 5.78
C ALA A 161 12.09 6.76 4.81
N LEU A 162 10.78 6.62 4.52
CA LEU A 162 10.27 5.65 3.55
C LEU A 162 10.76 5.96 2.12
N LEU A 163 10.66 7.22 1.70
CA LEU A 163 11.06 7.68 0.36
C LEU A 163 12.56 7.51 0.13
N GLU A 164 13.40 7.91 1.09
CA GLU A 164 14.85 7.76 1.01
C GLU A 164 15.27 6.29 0.96
N ALA A 165 14.57 5.42 1.69
CA ALA A 165 14.79 3.98 1.61
C ALA A 165 14.39 3.40 0.23
N HIS A 166 13.44 4.03 -0.47
CA HIS A 166 13.14 3.75 -1.88
C HIS A 166 14.12 4.43 -2.88
N GLY A 167 15.18 5.07 -2.39
CA GLY A 167 16.19 5.73 -3.22
C GLY A 167 15.80 7.12 -3.72
N VAL A 168 14.74 7.74 -3.20
CA VAL A 168 14.36 9.12 -3.52
C VAL A 168 15.29 10.10 -2.80
N SER A 169 15.79 11.11 -3.51
CA SER A 169 16.70 12.10 -2.92
C SER A 169 15.99 12.96 -1.86
N SER A 170 16.75 13.48 -0.89
CA SER A 170 16.22 14.35 0.17
C SER A 170 15.56 15.63 -0.38
N GLU A 171 16.06 16.16 -1.49
CA GLU A 171 15.47 17.31 -2.20
C GLU A 171 14.07 16.97 -2.72
N LEU A 172 13.93 15.86 -3.47
CA LEU A 172 12.64 15.41 -3.98
C LEU A 172 11.68 15.03 -2.86
N THR A 173 12.19 14.42 -1.79
CA THR A 173 11.42 14.11 -0.58
C THR A 173 10.84 15.37 0.06
N GLY A 174 11.63 16.45 0.16
CA GLY A 174 11.16 17.74 0.65
C GLY A 174 10.03 18.31 -0.21
N GLU A 175 10.18 18.25 -1.54
CA GLU A 175 9.18 18.69 -2.50
C GLU A 175 7.89 17.86 -2.40
N ILE A 176 7.99 16.54 -2.30
CA ILE A 176 6.84 15.64 -2.10
C ILE A 176 6.07 16.00 -0.83
N ASN A 177 6.76 16.23 0.29
CA ASN A 177 6.12 16.64 1.54
C ASN A 177 5.36 17.97 1.40
N GLN A 178 5.90 18.94 0.66
CA GLN A 178 5.17 20.19 0.37
C GLN A 178 3.88 19.95 -0.41
N ILE A 179 3.90 19.05 -1.39
CA ILE A 179 2.70 18.67 -2.16
C ILE A 179 1.69 17.95 -1.27
N VAL A 180 2.13 17.03 -0.40
CA VAL A 180 1.24 16.37 0.58
C VAL A 180 0.53 17.40 1.47
N HIS A 181 1.25 18.42 1.97
CA HIS A 181 0.63 19.52 2.74
C HIS A 181 -0.38 20.32 1.91
N ALA A 182 -0.11 20.57 0.63
CA ALA A 182 -1.06 21.24 -0.26
C ALA A 182 -2.32 20.39 -0.50
N LEU A 183 -2.17 19.08 -0.72
CA LEU A 183 -3.27 18.13 -0.88
C LEU A 183 -4.16 18.07 0.37
N ARG A 184 -3.57 18.07 1.59
CA ARG A 184 -4.31 18.07 2.87
C ARG A 184 -5.32 19.22 2.98
N ASN A 185 -4.97 20.37 2.41
CA ASN A 185 -5.76 21.58 2.47
C ASN A 185 -6.74 21.75 1.29
N THR A 186 -6.78 20.79 0.37
CA THR A 186 -7.60 20.85 -0.84
C THR A 186 -8.80 19.92 -0.74
N ASN A 187 -10.02 20.45 -0.91
CA ASN A 187 -11.24 19.64 -0.89
C ASN A 187 -11.24 18.56 -1.98
N THR A 188 -10.74 18.89 -3.17
CA THR A 188 -10.62 17.94 -4.28
C THR A 188 -9.86 16.67 -3.91
N ALA A 189 -8.75 16.77 -3.17
CA ALA A 189 -7.96 15.61 -2.75
C ALA A 189 -8.74 14.69 -1.79
N LYS A 190 -9.52 15.30 -0.87
CA LYS A 190 -10.40 14.57 0.05
C LYS A 190 -11.57 13.92 -0.70
N GLU A 191 -12.14 14.59 -1.69
CA GLU A 191 -13.18 14.04 -2.56
C GLU A 191 -12.67 12.85 -3.38
N ILE A 192 -11.44 12.91 -3.91
CA ILE A 192 -10.79 11.80 -4.61
C ILE A 192 -10.65 10.59 -3.67
N LEU A 193 -10.12 10.80 -2.47
CA LEU A 193 -9.98 9.72 -1.48
C LEU A 193 -11.34 9.11 -1.11
N ASN A 194 -12.31 9.94 -0.72
CA ASN A 194 -13.64 9.48 -0.34
C ASN A 194 -14.37 8.81 -1.51
N GLY A 195 -14.15 9.27 -2.74
CA GLY A 195 -14.70 8.68 -3.95
C GLY A 195 -14.19 7.26 -4.16
N TYR A 196 -12.87 7.04 -4.04
CA TYR A 196 -12.32 5.69 -4.16
C TYR A 196 -12.79 4.76 -3.03
N ILE A 197 -12.86 5.25 -1.78
CA ILE A 197 -13.44 4.48 -0.66
C ILE A 197 -14.88 4.05 -1.00
N GLY A 198 -15.71 4.97 -1.49
CA GLY A 198 -17.08 4.66 -1.86
C GLY A 198 -17.19 3.62 -2.99
N GLU A 199 -16.32 3.71 -3.99
CA GLU A 199 -16.26 2.73 -5.08
C GLU A 199 -15.78 1.36 -4.60
N LEU A 200 -14.77 1.34 -3.73
CA LEU A 200 -14.30 0.12 -3.08
C LEU A 200 -15.43 -0.57 -2.32
N GLU A 201 -16.17 0.16 -1.49
CA GLU A 201 -17.32 -0.39 -0.76
C GLU A 201 -18.39 -0.92 -1.71
N HIS A 202 -18.67 -0.22 -2.82
CA HIS A 202 -19.61 -0.70 -3.84
C HIS A 202 -19.16 -2.00 -4.50
N MET A 203 -17.85 -2.18 -4.75
CA MET A 203 -17.31 -3.42 -5.29
C MET A 203 -17.38 -4.61 -4.32
N LEU A 204 -17.48 -4.36 -3.01
CA LEU A 204 -17.50 -5.39 -1.96
C LEU A 204 -18.89 -5.86 -1.55
N THR A 205 -19.94 -5.14 -1.92
CA THR A 205 -21.36 -5.49 -1.67
C THR A 205 -21.97 -6.33 -2.79
#